data_AF-A0AAU3KYS9-F1
#
_entry.id   AF-A0AAU3KYS9-F1
#
_cell.length_a   1.000
_cell.length_b   1.000
_cell.length_c   1.000
_cell.angle_alpha   90.00
_cell.angle_beta   90.00
_cell.angle_gamma   90.00
#
_symmetry.space_group_name_H-M   'P 1'
#
loop_
_entity.id
_entity.type
_entity.pdbx_description
1 polymer ?
#
loop_
_entity_poly.entity_id
_entity_poly.type
_entity_poly.pdbx_seq_one_letter_code
_entity_poly.pdbx_strand_id
1 'polypeptide(L)'
;MRGPKARAMAAELADTVNFALRPHEARADVSRLAHEVRALGDVELALHVPIIGDMVAPFMASPDTKPADLPPDTPAILPADPAAAIEEIQRRREETGFSYFVFGADFAETFAPVVAELAGH
;
A
#
# COMPACT_ATOMS: atom_id res chain seq x y z
N MET A 1 5.69 -9.86 5.94
CA MET A 1 6.63 -10.12 7.06
C MET A 1 5.94 -9.69 8.35
N ARG A 2 5.41 -10.63 9.18
CA ARG A 2 4.44 -10.31 10.26
C ARG A 2 4.87 -10.65 11.68
N GLY A 3 5.78 -11.61 11.86
CA GLY A 3 6.27 -11.99 13.19
C GLY A 3 7.15 -10.88 13.81
N PRO A 4 7.11 -10.66 15.15
CA PRO A 4 7.92 -9.64 15.81
C PRO A 4 9.42 -9.75 15.52
N LYS A 5 9.97 -10.98 15.50
CA LYS A 5 11.39 -11.22 15.17
C LYS A 5 11.73 -10.84 13.73
N ALA A 6 10.85 -11.16 12.79
CA ALA A 6 11.07 -10.80 11.40
C ALA A 6 11.05 -9.28 11.22
N ARG A 7 10.18 -8.58 11.96
CA ARG A 7 10.09 -7.12 11.95
C ARG A 7 11.33 -6.45 12.50
N ALA A 8 11.82 -6.92 13.64
CA ALA A 8 13.07 -6.45 14.21
C ALA A 8 14.25 -6.64 13.24
N MET A 9 14.37 -7.83 12.65
CA MET A 9 15.43 -8.12 11.67
C MET A 9 15.37 -7.21 10.44
N ALA A 10 14.17 -6.93 9.93
CA ALA A 10 14.04 -6.06 8.77
C ALA A 10 14.28 -4.59 9.11
N ALA A 11 13.88 -4.12 10.29
CA ALA A 11 14.22 -2.77 10.73
C ALA A 11 15.74 -2.57 10.93
N GLU A 12 16.47 -3.64 11.25
CA GLU A 12 17.93 -3.60 11.38
C GLU A 12 18.67 -3.69 10.04
N LEU A 13 18.17 -4.52 9.10
CA LEU A 13 18.94 -4.93 7.92
C LEU A 13 18.35 -4.51 6.58
N ALA A 14 17.08 -4.15 6.51
CA ALA A 14 16.41 -3.87 5.24
C ALA A 14 16.39 -2.38 4.94
N ASP A 15 16.64 -2.03 3.67
CA ASP A 15 16.43 -0.67 3.18
C ASP A 15 14.93 -0.37 3.02
N THR A 16 14.15 -1.38 2.61
CA THR A 16 12.70 -1.26 2.37
C THR A 16 11.94 -2.48 2.90
N VAL A 17 10.79 -2.25 3.54
CA VAL A 17 9.86 -3.28 4.00
C VAL A 17 8.54 -3.21 3.22
N ASN A 18 8.22 -4.27 2.49
CA ASN A 18 6.95 -4.38 1.77
C ASN A 18 5.82 -5.02 2.58
N PHE A 19 4.70 -4.31 2.64
CA PHE A 19 3.44 -4.74 3.24
C PHE A 19 2.55 -5.36 2.17
N ALA A 20 2.73 -6.67 1.96
CA ALA A 20 1.79 -7.49 1.20
C ALA A 20 0.50 -7.70 2.02
N LEU A 21 -0.44 -6.77 1.84
CA LEU A 21 -1.71 -6.76 2.55
C LEU A 21 -2.61 -7.92 2.13
N ARG A 22 -3.44 -8.38 3.06
CA ARG A 22 -4.64 -9.14 2.70
C ARG A 22 -5.77 -8.14 2.44
N PRO A 23 -6.61 -8.32 1.41
CA PRO A 23 -7.63 -7.33 1.06
C PRO A 23 -8.63 -6.96 2.18
N HIS A 24 -8.84 -7.87 3.13
CA HIS A 24 -9.77 -7.70 4.27
C HIS A 24 -9.16 -7.00 5.50
N GLU A 25 -7.91 -6.55 5.43
CA GLU A 25 -7.28 -5.89 6.57
C GLU A 25 -7.85 -4.50 6.80
N ALA A 26 -8.19 -4.20 8.04
CA ALA A 26 -8.62 -2.88 8.45
C ALA A 26 -7.44 -1.91 8.38
N ARG A 27 -7.72 -0.65 8.00
CA ARG A 27 -6.71 0.39 7.91
C ARG A 27 -5.97 0.62 9.23
N ALA A 28 -6.71 0.64 10.34
CA ALA A 28 -6.15 0.87 11.67
C ALA A 28 -5.06 -0.15 12.03
N ASP A 29 -5.23 -1.41 11.65
CA ASP A 29 -4.24 -2.46 11.89
C ASP A 29 -2.98 -2.27 11.05
N VAL A 30 -3.14 -1.88 9.79
CA VAL A 30 -2.02 -1.62 8.88
C VAL A 30 -1.25 -0.38 9.34
N SER A 31 -1.95 0.70 9.71
CA SER A 31 -1.35 1.92 10.27
C SER A 31 -0.56 1.62 11.55
N ARG A 32 -1.15 0.88 12.49
CA ARG A 32 -0.45 0.46 13.70
C ARG A 32 0.82 -0.32 13.39
N LEU A 33 0.75 -1.28 12.46
CA LEU A 33 1.92 -2.08 12.07
C LEU A 33 3.00 -1.24 11.39
N ALA A 34 2.63 -0.28 10.54
CA ALA A 34 3.55 0.65 9.91
C ALA A 34 4.31 1.50 10.95
N HIS A 35 3.59 2.05 11.94
CA HIS A 35 4.20 2.79 13.04
C HIS A 35 5.13 1.92 13.89
N GLU A 36 4.73 0.68 14.19
CA GLU A 36 5.58 -0.27 14.93
C GLU A 36 6.89 -0.56 14.19
N VAL A 37 6.86 -0.74 12.86
CA VAL A 37 8.09 -1.00 12.07
C VAL A 37 8.99 0.24 12.03
N ARG A 38 8.43 1.44 11.80
CA ARG A 38 9.21 2.68 11.77
C ARG A 38 9.79 3.06 13.13
N ALA A 39 9.17 2.65 14.22
CA ALA A 39 9.72 2.86 15.56
C ALA A 39 10.98 2.01 15.82
N LEU A 40 11.26 0.99 15.01
CA LEU A 40 12.41 0.10 15.17
C LEU A 40 13.63 0.56 14.37
N GLY A 41 13.48 1.43 13.37
CA GLY A 41 14.57 1.90 12.53
C GLY A 41 14.13 2.82 11.40
N ASP A 42 15.10 3.46 10.75
CA ASP A 42 14.90 4.29 9.56
C ASP A 42 14.83 3.41 8.32
N VAL A 43 13.65 2.85 8.07
CA VAL A 43 13.38 1.92 6.98
C VAL A 43 12.28 2.46 6.08
N GLU A 44 12.48 2.33 4.76
CA GLU A 44 11.45 2.72 3.81
C GLU A 44 10.26 1.75 3.87
N LEU A 45 9.04 2.30 3.91
CA LEU A 45 7.83 1.48 3.89
C LEU A 45 7.22 1.43 2.50
N ALA A 46 6.99 0.20 2.04
CA ALA A 46 6.32 -0.09 0.79
C ALA A 46 4.92 -0.69 1.02
N LEU A 47 3.93 -0.21 0.26
CA LEU A 47 2.56 -0.69 0.31
C LEU A 47 2.17 -1.37 -0.99
N HIS A 48 1.74 -2.63 -0.88
CA HIS A 48 1.19 -3.40 -1.98
C HIS A 48 -0.32 -3.14 -2.12
N VAL A 49 -0.74 -2.58 -3.25
CA VAL A 49 -2.13 -2.22 -3.58
C VAL A 49 -2.61 -3.08 -4.75
N PRO A 50 -3.33 -4.20 -4.49
CA PRO A 50 -3.78 -5.10 -5.55
C PRO A 50 -4.97 -4.59 -6.36
N ILE A 51 -5.67 -3.54 -5.93
CA ILE A 51 -6.95 -3.13 -6.49
C ILE A 51 -6.96 -1.63 -6.80
N ILE A 52 -7.37 -1.29 -8.01
CA ILE A 52 -7.60 0.10 -8.45
C ILE A 52 -9.07 0.23 -8.86
N GLY A 53 -9.82 1.08 -8.16
CA GLY A 53 -11.27 1.17 -8.31
C GLY A 53 -11.94 -0.18 -7.99
N ASP A 54 -12.54 -0.80 -9.00
CA ASP A 54 -13.18 -2.12 -8.95
C ASP A 54 -12.36 -3.22 -9.65
N MET A 55 -11.17 -2.89 -10.16
CA MET A 55 -10.32 -3.81 -10.92
C MET A 55 -9.27 -4.45 -10.03
N VAL A 56 -9.16 -5.78 -10.10
CA VAL A 56 -8.19 -6.58 -9.33
C VAL A 56 -7.02 -6.99 -10.22
N ALA A 57 -5.78 -6.73 -9.78
CA ALA A 57 -4.58 -7.24 -10.45
C ALA A 57 -4.41 -8.76 -10.20
N PRO A 58 -4.47 -9.63 -11.24
CA PRO A 58 -4.54 -11.09 -11.06
C PRO A 58 -3.33 -11.73 -10.36
N PHE A 59 -2.15 -11.13 -10.47
CA PHE A 59 -0.93 -11.63 -9.81
C PHE A 59 -0.82 -11.20 -8.33
N MET A 60 -1.62 -10.22 -7.91
CA MET A 60 -1.49 -9.56 -6.61
C MET A 60 -2.58 -9.95 -5.61
N ALA A 61 -3.74 -10.41 -6.09
CA ALA A 61 -4.82 -10.91 -5.25
C ALA A 61 -5.57 -12.06 -5.93
N SER A 62 -6.39 -12.78 -5.15
CA SER A 62 -7.22 -13.85 -5.69
C SER A 62 -8.16 -13.31 -6.77
N PRO A 63 -8.37 -14.02 -7.90
CA PRO A 63 -9.38 -13.65 -8.89
C PRO A 63 -10.81 -13.63 -8.32
N ASP A 64 -11.05 -14.34 -7.21
CA ASP A 64 -12.33 -14.33 -6.51
C ASP A 64 -12.53 -13.11 -5.59
N THR A 65 -11.54 -12.22 -5.51
CA THR A 65 -11.63 -10.99 -4.70
C THR A 65 -12.68 -10.06 -5.31
N LYS A 66 -13.68 -9.70 -4.52
CA LYS A 66 -14.73 -8.74 -4.92
C LYS A 66 -14.53 -7.43 -4.15
N PRO A 67 -14.09 -6.33 -4.79
CA PRO A 67 -13.86 -5.07 -4.11
C PRO A 67 -15.06 -4.56 -3.32
N ALA A 68 -16.27 -4.80 -3.82
CA ALA A 68 -17.53 -4.43 -3.14
C ALA A 68 -17.76 -5.15 -1.79
N ASP A 69 -17.09 -6.29 -1.55
CA ASP A 69 -17.21 -7.05 -0.31
C ASP A 69 -16.12 -6.67 0.72
N LEU A 70 -15.19 -5.77 0.35
CA LEU A 70 -14.08 -5.36 1.21
C LEU A 70 -14.50 -4.23 2.17
N PRO A 71 -13.81 -4.09 3.33
CA PRO A 71 -14.03 -2.95 4.21
C PRO A 71 -13.87 -1.62 3.46
N PRO A 72 -14.75 -0.62 3.67
CA PRO A 72 -14.71 0.65 2.94
C PRO A 72 -13.39 1.42 3.06
N ASP A 73 -12.66 1.21 4.15
CA ASP A 73 -11.40 1.87 4.47
C ASP A 73 -10.16 1.01 4.16
N THR A 74 -10.32 -0.14 3.50
CA THR A 74 -9.19 -1.05 3.24
C THR A 74 -8.04 -0.33 2.51
N PRO A 75 -6.79 -0.44 2.98
CA PRO A 75 -5.63 0.11 2.27
C PRO A 75 -5.28 -0.67 0.99
N ALA A 76 -5.95 -1.80 0.72
CA ALA A 76 -5.73 -2.61 -0.48
C ALA A 76 -6.32 -2.03 -1.77
N ILE A 77 -7.14 -0.98 -1.68
CA ILE A 77 -7.76 -0.30 -2.82
C ILE A 77 -7.22 1.13 -2.93
N LEU A 78 -6.93 1.58 -4.15
CA LEU A 78 -6.82 3.01 -4.49
C LEU A 78 -7.94 3.41 -5.46
N PRO A 79 -8.38 4.68 -5.46
CA PRO A 79 -9.29 5.19 -6.47
C PRO A 79 -8.73 5.04 -7.90
N ALA A 80 -9.60 4.84 -8.88
CA ALA A 80 -9.21 4.86 -10.30
C ALA A 80 -9.10 6.28 -10.87
N ASP A 81 -9.78 7.25 -10.24
CA ASP A 81 -9.61 8.67 -10.57
C ASP A 81 -8.22 9.16 -10.13
N PRO A 82 -7.41 9.73 -11.02
CA PRO A 82 -6.05 10.14 -10.68
C PRO A 82 -5.96 11.17 -9.55
N ALA A 83 -6.84 12.17 -9.51
CA ALA A 83 -6.80 13.20 -8.48
C ALA A 83 -7.11 12.60 -7.09
N ALA A 84 -8.16 11.78 -7.01
CA ALA A 84 -8.49 11.07 -5.78
C ALA A 84 -7.38 10.08 -5.36
N ALA A 85 -6.72 9.42 -6.31
CA ALA A 85 -5.59 8.54 -6.02
C ALA A 85 -4.38 9.30 -5.47
N ILE A 86 -4.06 10.48 -6.01
CA ILE A 86 -2.99 11.36 -5.53
C ILE A 86 -3.26 11.80 -4.09
N GLU A 87 -4.47 12.32 -3.82
CA GLU A 87 -4.87 12.75 -2.48
C GLU A 87 -4.76 11.59 -1.47
N GLU A 88 -5.25 10.41 -1.85
CA GLU A 88 -5.21 9.23 -1.00
C GLU A 88 -3.77 8.74 -0.73
N ILE A 89 -2.89 8.77 -1.73
CA ILE A 89 -1.47 8.43 -1.58
C ILE A 89 -0.77 9.43 -0.64
N GLN A 90 -0.98 10.73 -0.84
CA GLN A 90 -0.38 11.77 0.01
C GLN A 90 -0.85 11.63 1.47
N ARG A 91 -2.15 11.44 1.66
CA ARG A 91 -2.74 11.18 2.99
C ARG A 91 -2.12 9.96 3.66
N ARG A 92 -1.92 8.85 2.92
CA ARG A 92 -1.24 7.65 3.44
C ARG A 92 0.22 7.92 3.79
N ARG A 93 0.95 8.67 2.96
CA ARG A 93 2.33 9.10 3.25
C ARG A 93 2.40 9.85 4.57
N GLU A 94 1.55 10.85 4.75
CA GLU A 94 1.49 11.67 5.96
C GLU A 94 1.12 10.87 7.20
N GLU A 95 0.07 10.04 7.10
CA GLU A 95 -0.46 9.34 8.28
C GLU A 95 0.36 8.11 8.68
N THR A 96 0.92 7.38 7.72
CA THR A 96 1.50 6.05 7.97
C THR A 96 2.98 5.95 7.61
N GLY A 97 3.48 6.85 6.75
CA GLY A 97 4.86 6.84 6.28
C GLY A 97 5.14 5.87 5.12
N PHE A 98 4.12 5.31 4.45
CA PHE A 98 4.33 4.58 3.20
C PHE A 98 4.80 5.54 2.10
N SER A 99 6.03 5.40 1.62
CA SER A 99 6.59 6.23 0.54
C SER A 99 6.58 5.51 -0.81
N TYR A 100 6.69 4.17 -0.80
CA TYR A 100 6.74 3.34 -1.99
C TYR A 100 5.42 2.58 -2.19
N PHE A 101 4.83 2.67 -3.38
CA PHE A 101 3.55 2.03 -3.70
C PHE A 101 3.74 1.05 -4.86
N VAL A 102 3.24 -0.17 -4.68
CA VAL A 102 3.34 -1.25 -5.66
C VAL A 102 1.94 -1.64 -6.10
N PHE A 103 1.66 -1.53 -7.40
CA PHE A 103 0.41 -1.92 -8.05
C PHE A 103 0.70 -2.69 -9.34
N GLY A 104 -0.31 -3.36 -9.89
CA GLY A 104 -0.17 -4.23 -11.06
C GLY A 104 0.20 -3.45 -12.31
N ALA A 105 1.04 -4.03 -13.17
CA ALA A 105 1.46 -3.40 -14.43
C ALA A 105 0.29 -3.08 -15.36
N ASP A 106 -0.82 -3.82 -15.24
CA ASP A 106 -2.07 -3.57 -15.97
C ASP A 106 -2.66 -2.17 -15.69
N PHE A 107 -2.28 -1.54 -14.57
CA PHE A 107 -2.73 -0.18 -14.21
C PHE A 107 -1.76 0.92 -14.65
N ALA A 108 -0.67 0.59 -15.35
CA ALA A 108 0.37 1.56 -15.69
C ALA A 108 -0.16 2.77 -16.47
N GLU A 109 -1.06 2.57 -17.43
CA GLU A 109 -1.66 3.68 -18.19
C GLU A 109 -2.59 4.53 -17.32
N THR A 110 -3.43 3.91 -16.50
CA THR A 110 -4.33 4.60 -15.56
C THR A 110 -3.56 5.45 -14.55
N PHE A 111 -2.41 4.95 -14.08
CA PHE A 111 -1.60 5.59 -13.04
C PHE A 111 -0.45 6.45 -13.59
N ALA A 112 -0.20 6.47 -14.90
CA ALA A 112 0.75 7.38 -15.52
C ALA A 112 0.61 8.85 -15.08
N PRO A 113 -0.61 9.46 -15.06
CA PRO A 113 -0.77 10.83 -14.56
C PRO A 113 -0.48 10.97 -13.06
N VAL A 114 -0.82 9.97 -12.25
CA VAL A 114 -0.52 9.94 -10.80
C VAL A 114 0.98 9.96 -10.56
N VAL A 115 1.72 9.13 -11.30
CA VAL A 115 3.18 9.08 -11.23
C VAL A 115 3.80 10.39 -11.70
N ALA A 116 3.29 10.98 -12.78
CA ALA A 116 3.79 12.25 -13.30
C ALA A 116 3.67 13.39 -12.28
N GLU A 117 2.54 13.46 -11.56
CA GLU A 117 2.32 14.47 -10.52
C GLU A 117 3.16 14.23 -9.27
N LEU A 118 3.31 12.97 -8.85
CA LEU A 118 4.01 12.62 -7.61
C LEU A 118 5.53 12.44 -7.78
N ALA A 119 6.05 12.45 -9.01
CA ALA A 119 7.47 12.32 -9.27
C ALA A 119 8.26 13.52 -8.70
N GLY A 120 9.09 13.27 -7.69
CA GLY A 120 9.91 14.30 -7.04
C GLY A 120 9.31 14.90 -5.76
N HIS A 121 8.20 14.34 -5.26
CA HIS A 121 7.54 14.67 -3.99
C HIS A 121 7.62 13.52 -3.00
#